data_AF-A0AAN4Z964-F1
#
_entry.id   AF-A0AAN4Z964-F1
#
_cell.length_a   1.000
_cell.length_b   1.000
_cell.length_c   1.000
_cell.angle_alpha   90.00
_cell.angle_beta   90.00
_cell.angle_gamma   90.00
#
_symmetry.space_group_name_H-M   'P 1'
#
loop_
_entity.id
_entity.type
_entity.pdbx_description
1 polymer ?
#
loop_
_entity_poly.entity_id
_entity_poly.type
_entity_poly.pdbx_seq_one_letter_code
_entity_poly.pdbx_strand_id
1 'polypeptide(L)'
;MKKLKCSPDAFIQMSLQLAWFRNQNKFSLTYEASMTRLFREGRTETVRSCSVESCDFVRAMMDPKTSREERVRLLRTACEKHQDQYRDAMTGRGVDRHLFALYVVKRYLE
;
A
#
# COMPACT_ATOMS: atom_id res chain seq x y z
N MET A 1 11.73 -8.53 -11.88
CA MET A 1 11.48 -7.38 -10.98
C MET A 1 12.73 -6.90 -10.22
N LYS A 2 13.55 -7.76 -9.59
CA LYS A 2 14.77 -7.32 -8.88
C LYS A 2 15.76 -6.48 -9.73
N LYS A 3 15.90 -6.76 -11.04
CA LYS A 3 16.69 -5.95 -11.97
C LYS A 3 16.16 -4.51 -12.17
N LEU A 4 14.86 -4.30 -11.93
CA LEU A 4 14.19 -3.00 -12.02
C LEU A 4 14.25 -2.21 -10.70
N LYS A 5 14.94 -2.75 -9.67
CA LYS A 5 15.04 -2.17 -8.32
C LYS A 5 13.69 -1.87 -7.64
N CYS A 6 12.59 -2.52 -8.04
CA CYS A 6 11.31 -2.51 -7.32
C CYS A 6 11.04 -3.89 -6.69
N SER A 7 10.49 -3.88 -5.47
CA SER A 7 9.99 -5.08 -4.78
C SER A 7 8.95 -5.78 -5.66
N PRO A 8 9.02 -7.11 -5.83
CA PRO A 8 8.00 -7.86 -6.55
C PRO A 8 6.60 -7.67 -5.99
N ASP A 9 6.48 -7.59 -4.67
CA ASP A 9 5.22 -7.41 -3.95
C ASP A 9 4.62 -6.03 -4.23
N ALA A 10 5.42 -4.97 -4.06
CA ALA A 10 5.01 -3.60 -4.36
C ALA A 10 4.56 -3.43 -5.82
N PHE A 11 5.27 -4.06 -6.76
CA PHE A 11 4.88 -4.02 -8.18
C PHE A 11 3.53 -4.69 -8.44
N ILE A 12 3.25 -5.83 -7.80
CA ILE A 12 1.96 -6.51 -7.91
C ILE A 12 0.87 -5.64 -7.30
N GLN A 13 1.10 -5.03 -6.13
CA GLN A 13 0.13 -4.13 -5.50
C GLN A 13 -0.20 -2.93 -6.38
N MET A 14 0.79 -2.29 -7.01
CA MET A 14 0.56 -1.19 -7.96
C MET A 14 -0.19 -1.66 -9.21
N SER A 15 0.10 -2.87 -9.69
CA SER A 15 -0.61 -3.48 -10.83
C SER A 15 -2.08 -3.75 -10.48
N LEU A 16 -2.38 -4.18 -9.26
CA LEU A 16 -3.74 -4.38 -8.76
C LEU A 16 -4.50 -3.04 -8.66
N GLN A 17 -3.86 -1.98 -8.14
CA GLN A 17 -4.46 -0.63 -8.11
C GLN A 17 -4.84 -0.15 -9.52
N LEU A 18 -3.93 -0.31 -10.48
CA LEU A 18 -4.18 0.07 -11.87
C LEU A 18 -5.29 -0.76 -12.52
N ALA A 19 -5.26 -2.08 -12.35
CA ALA A 19 -6.27 -2.99 -12.90
C ALA A 19 -7.66 -2.67 -12.35
N TRP A 20 -7.75 -2.43 -11.04
CA TRP A 20 -8.99 -2.04 -10.39
C TRP A 20 -9.52 -0.71 -10.93
N PHE A 21 -8.68 0.33 -10.98
CA PHE A 21 -9.10 1.63 -11.46
C PHE A 21 -9.55 1.59 -12.93
N ARG A 22 -8.86 0.83 -13.78
CA ARG A 22 -9.28 0.62 -15.19
C ARG A 22 -10.65 -0.02 -15.31
N ASN A 23 -10.97 -0.96 -14.43
CA ASN A 23 -12.23 -1.69 -14.46
C ASN A 23 -13.39 -0.89 -13.84
N GLN A 24 -13.12 -0.15 -12.77
CA GLN A 24 -14.16 0.46 -11.93
C GLN A 24 -14.23 1.99 -12.01
N ASN A 25 -13.24 2.62 -12.66
CA ASN A 25 -13.07 4.07 -12.75
C ASN A 25 -13.11 4.81 -11.41
N LYS A 26 -12.72 4.12 -10.32
CA LYS A 26 -12.63 4.66 -8.97
C LYS A 26 -11.53 3.97 -8.19
N PHE A 27 -10.95 4.69 -7.23
CA PHE A 27 -10.05 4.08 -6.24
C PHE A 27 -10.86 3.35 -5.17
N SER A 28 -10.27 2.29 -4.61
CA SER A 28 -10.84 1.57 -3.46
C SER A 28 -9.80 1.46 -2.35
N LEU A 29 -10.26 1.62 -1.11
CA LEU A 29 -9.43 1.37 0.06
C LEU A 29 -9.02 -0.10 0.05
N THR A 30 -7.72 -0.35 0.02
CA THR A 30 -7.15 -1.69 -0.15
C THR A 30 -6.50 -2.13 1.15
N TYR A 31 -6.82 -3.37 1.55
CA TYR A 31 -6.21 -4.06 2.68
C TYR A 31 -5.17 -5.03 2.17
N GLU A 32 -3.98 -4.99 2.75
CA GLU A 32 -2.94 -5.97 2.58
C GLU A 32 -2.41 -6.41 3.94
N ALA A 33 -2.25 -7.72 4.14
CA ALA A 33 -1.74 -8.25 5.40
C ALA A 33 -0.21 -8.21 5.42
N SER A 34 0.38 -7.55 6.42
CA SER A 34 1.81 -7.63 6.72
C SER A 34 2.03 -8.39 8.03
N MET A 35 3.01 -9.30 8.05
CA MET A 35 3.29 -10.12 9.21
C MET A 35 4.12 -9.35 10.25
N THR A 36 3.71 -9.39 11.51
CA THR A 36 4.43 -8.74 12.63
C THR A 36 5.28 -9.73 13.43
N ARG A 37 5.84 -10.75 12.76
CA ARG A 37 6.57 -11.87 13.39
C ARG A 37 7.90 -11.48 14.06
N LEU A 38 8.30 -10.21 13.98
CA LEU A 38 9.41 -9.66 14.77
C LEU A 38 9.05 -9.55 16.26
N PHE A 39 7.76 -9.55 16.60
CA PHE A 39 7.25 -9.52 17.97
C PHE A 39 6.79 -10.90 18.42
N ARG A 40 6.93 -11.19 19.72
CA ARG A 40 6.36 -12.39 20.34
C ARG A 40 4.84 -12.40 20.11
N GLU A 41 4.32 -13.53 19.64
CA GLU A 41 2.90 -13.72 19.31
C GLU A 41 2.35 -12.76 18.22
N GLY A 42 3.25 -12.08 17.51
CA GLY A 42 2.90 -11.19 16.40
C GLY A 42 2.15 -11.93 15.30
N ARG A 43 0.97 -11.41 14.94
CA ARG A 43 0.14 -11.91 13.84
C ARG A 43 0.29 -10.98 12.63
N THR A 44 -0.63 -10.04 12.46
CA THR A 44 -0.68 -9.18 11.28
C THR A 44 -0.98 -7.72 11.62
N GLU A 45 -0.46 -6.83 10.79
CA GLU A 45 -0.85 -5.43 10.66
C GLU A 45 -1.37 -5.18 9.23
N THR A 46 -2.12 -4.10 9.02
CA THR A 46 -2.62 -3.66 7.71
C THR A 46 -1.60 -2.77 7.02
N VAL A 47 -1.24 -3.10 5.79
CA VAL A 47 -0.67 -2.16 4.81
C VAL A 47 -1.82 -1.63 3.95
N ARG A 48 -1.88 -0.31 3.78
CA ARG A 48 -2.89 0.36 2.94
C ARG A 48 -2.27 0.72 1.60
N SER A 49 -2.31 -0.23 0.66
CA SER A 49 -1.65 -0.15 -0.65
C SER A 49 -2.26 0.92 -1.57
N CYS A 50 -3.47 1.39 -1.26
CA CYS A 50 -4.08 2.57 -1.89
C CYS A 50 -3.58 3.83 -1.17
N SER A 51 -2.45 4.36 -1.63
CA SER A 51 -1.83 5.60 -1.16
C SER A 51 -1.96 6.73 -2.18
N VAL A 52 -1.56 7.95 -1.82
CA VAL A 52 -1.52 9.09 -2.74
C VAL A 52 -0.62 8.78 -3.94
N GLU A 53 0.58 8.26 -3.66
CA GLU A 53 1.58 7.88 -4.66
C GLU A 53 1.07 6.78 -5.60
N SER A 54 0.35 5.79 -5.07
CA SER A 54 -0.31 4.78 -5.91
C SER A 54 -1.38 5.40 -6.82
N CYS A 55 -2.15 6.36 -6.30
CA CYS A 55 -3.20 7.04 -7.07
C CYS A 55 -2.58 7.90 -8.18
N ASP A 56 -1.47 8.57 -7.90
CA ASP A 56 -0.77 9.41 -8.87
C ASP A 56 -0.16 8.58 -9.99
N PHE A 57 0.47 7.44 -9.65
CA PHE A 57 0.90 6.46 -10.65
C PHE A 57 -0.25 5.98 -11.53
N VAL A 58 -1.39 5.60 -10.93
CA VAL A 58 -2.56 5.14 -11.68
C VAL A 58 -3.11 6.23 -12.59
N ARG A 59 -3.26 7.46 -12.10
CA ARG A 59 -3.71 8.61 -12.92
C ARG A 59 -2.78 8.85 -14.11
N ALA A 60 -1.47 8.85 -13.89
CA ALA A 60 -0.47 8.99 -14.96
C ALA A 60 -0.52 7.86 -16.00
N MET A 61 -0.88 6.64 -15.58
CA MET A 61 -1.08 5.51 -16.49
C MET A 61 -2.38 5.60 -17.31
N MET A 62 -3.34 6.41 -16.87
CA MET A 62 -4.61 6.64 -17.56
C MET A 62 -4.60 7.89 -18.44
N ASP A 63 -3.72 8.85 -18.17
CA ASP A 63 -3.57 10.06 -18.97
C ASP A 63 -2.70 9.81 -20.22
N PRO A 64 -3.25 9.95 -21.45
CA PRO A 64 -2.49 9.78 -22.69
C PRO A 64 -1.40 10.84 -22.87
N LYS A 65 -1.47 11.98 -22.18
CA LYS A 65 -0.48 13.07 -22.29
C LYS A 65 0.77 12.82 -21.42
N THR A 66 0.70 11.89 -20.46
CA THR A 66 1.82 11.61 -19.58
C THR A 66 2.89 10.79 -20.29
N SER A 67 4.15 11.24 -20.21
CA SER A 67 5.29 10.56 -20.85
C SER A 67 5.60 9.19 -20.22
N ARG A 68 6.33 8.35 -20.95
CA ARG A 68 6.76 7.04 -20.46
C ARG A 68 7.68 7.17 -19.25
N GLU A 69 8.58 8.15 -19.31
CA GLU A 69 9.57 8.44 -18.27
C GLU A 69 8.87 8.83 -16.97
N GLU A 70 7.82 9.65 -17.07
CA GLU A 70 7.03 10.07 -15.92
C GLU A 70 6.25 8.91 -15.29
N ARG A 71 5.61 8.07 -16.12
CA ARG A 71 4.93 6.85 -15.63
C ARG A 71 5.89 5.92 -14.88
N VAL A 72 7.11 5.75 -15.39
CA VAL A 72 8.14 4.93 -14.73
C VAL A 72 8.62 5.57 -13.43
N ARG A 73 8.78 6.90 -13.39
CA ARG A 73 9.14 7.63 -12.17
C ARG A 73 8.09 7.43 -11.09
N LEU A 74 6.81 7.67 -11.41
CA LEU A 74 5.70 7.53 -10.47
C LEU A 74 5.52 6.09 -10.00
N LEU A 75 5.70 5.10 -10.88
CA LEU A 75 5.71 3.69 -10.48
C LEU A 75 6.79 3.41 -9.42
N ARG A 76 8.00 3.94 -9.59
CA ARG A 76 9.09 3.75 -8.61
C ARG A 76 8.76 4.41 -7.28
N THR A 77 8.28 5.65 -7.30
CA THR A 77 7.85 6.36 -6.08
C THR A 77 6.76 5.59 -5.34
N ALA A 78 5.75 5.08 -6.06
CA ALA A 78 4.68 4.30 -5.46
C ALA A 78 5.19 2.94 -4.91
N CYS A 79 6.09 2.26 -5.63
CA CYS A 79 6.76 1.04 -5.15
C CYS A 79 7.57 1.30 -3.86
N GLU A 80 8.30 2.41 -3.78
CA GLU A 80 9.12 2.78 -2.63
C GLU A 80 8.25 3.10 -1.42
N LYS A 81 7.19 3.91 -1.62
CA LYS A 81 6.23 4.21 -0.57
C LYS A 81 5.57 2.96 0.01
N HIS A 82 5.14 2.04 -0.86
CA HIS A 82 4.55 0.78 -0.44
C HIS A 82 5.53 -0.04 0.42
N GLN A 83 6.81 -0.09 0.04
CA GLN A 83 7.83 -0.76 0.83
C GLN A 83 8.07 -0.09 2.19
N ASP A 84 8.03 1.24 2.27
CA ASP A 84 8.12 1.95 3.55
C ASP A 84 6.95 1.57 4.46
N GLN A 85 5.72 1.61 3.93
CA GLN A 85 4.52 1.20 4.68
C GLN A 85 4.62 -0.26 5.13
N TYR A 86 5.14 -1.15 4.29
CA TYR A 86 5.33 -2.55 4.63
C TYR A 86 6.34 -2.72 5.77
N ARG A 87 7.48 -1.99 5.72
CA ARG A 87 8.50 -1.98 6.78
C ARG A 87 7.94 -1.43 8.09
N ASP A 88 7.15 -0.37 8.04
CA ASP A 88 6.50 0.19 9.21
C ASP A 88 5.50 -0.78 9.82
N ALA A 89 4.65 -1.40 9.00
CA ALA A 89 3.69 -2.40 9.45
C ALA A 89 4.37 -3.59 10.14
N MET A 90 5.39 -4.19 9.52
CA MET A 90 6.09 -5.37 10.09
C MET A 90 6.88 -5.06 11.37
N THR A 91 7.26 -3.80 11.58
CA THR A 91 7.97 -3.31 12.78
C THR A 91 7.03 -2.64 13.79
N GLY A 92 5.71 -2.85 13.67
CA GLY A 92 4.73 -2.41 14.67
C GLY A 92 4.44 -0.91 14.66
N ARG A 93 4.82 -0.20 13.59
CA ARG A 93 4.51 1.23 13.37
C ARG A 93 3.28 1.45 12.50
N GLY A 94 2.50 0.40 12.22
CA GLY A 94 1.19 0.52 11.59
C GLY A 94 0.15 1.14 12.53
N VAL A 95 -0.92 1.68 11.95
CA VAL A 95 -1.95 2.44 12.68
C VAL A 95 -3.26 1.65 12.87
N ASP A 96 -3.52 0.68 12.00
CA ASP A 96 -4.80 -0.01 11.93
C ASP A 96 -5.10 -0.83 13.19
N ARG A 97 -4.16 -1.67 13.64
CA ARG A 97 -4.35 -2.42 14.90
C ARG A 97 -4.33 -1.51 16.12
N HIS A 98 -3.60 -0.40 16.08
CA HIS A 98 -3.58 0.59 17.14
C HIS A 98 -4.96 1.24 17.32
N LEU A 99 -5.56 1.77 16.24
CA LEU A 99 -6.90 2.36 16.28
C LEU A 99 -7.96 1.32 16.68
N PHE A 100 -7.81 0.08 16.21
CA PHE A 100 -8.70 -1.01 16.62
C PHE A 100 -8.61 -1.29 18.12
N ALA A 101 -7.43 -1.30 18.71
CA ALA A 101 -7.25 -1.47 20.15
C ALA A 101 -7.95 -0.35 20.94
N LEU A 102 -7.82 0.91 20.52
CA LEU A 102 -8.51 2.05 21.15
C LEU A 102 -10.04 1.88 21.08
N TYR A 103 -10.56 1.47 19.92
CA TYR A 103 -11.99 1.20 19.74
C TYR A 103 -12.48 0.08 20.66
N VAL A 104 -11.73 -1.02 20.78
CA VAL A 104 -12.06 -2.14 21.66
C VAL A 104 -12.06 -1.69 23.12
N VAL A 105 -11.02 -1.00 23.59
CA VAL A 105 -10.94 -0.49 24.97
C VAL A 105 -12.11 0.43 25.28
N LYS A 106 -12.44 1.38 24.39
CA LYS A 106 -13.59 2.27 24.54
C LYS A 106 -14.90 1.49 24.74
N ARG A 107 -15.11 0.44 23.96
CA ARG A 107 -16.33 -0.39 24.04
C ARG A 107 -16.42 -1.28 25.28
N TYR A 108 -15.30 -1.57 25.94
CA TYR A 108 -15.30 -2.29 27.21
C TYR A 108 -15.57 -1.38 28.42
N LEU A 109 -15.38 -0.06 28.25
CA LEU A 109 -15.58 0.94 29.30
C LEU A 109 -16.99 1.58 29.28
N GLU A 110 -17.77 1.31 28.23
CA GLU A 110 -19.21 1.62 28.13
C GLU A 110 -20.05 0.38 28.48
#